data_AF-A0A919MRM7-F1
#
_entry.id   AF-A0A919MRM7-F1
#
_cell.length_a   1.000
_cell.length_b   1.000
_cell.length_c   1.000
_cell.angle_alpha   90.00
_cell.angle_beta   90.00
_cell.angle_gamma   90.00
#
_symmetry.space_group_name_H-M   'P 1'
#
loop_
_entity.id
_entity.type
_entity.pdbx_description
1 polymer ?
#
loop_
_entity_poly.entity_id
_entity_poly.type
_entity_poly.pdbx_seq_one_letter_code
_entity_poly.pdbx_strand_id
1 'polypeptide(L)'
;MTATEFQVNEVFDIAARGGLVVVGAVRPGEFVGVPSLYDKATGNPIRVLGVDHPTPRTTRTGETILVVDRADADYAKSGRLWTTNPAPGGT
;
A
#
# COMPACT_ATOMS: atom_id res chain seq x y z
N MET A 1 9.60 -17.22 5.81
CA MET A 1 9.16 -16.30 4.76
C MET A 1 9.35 -14.89 5.28
N THR A 2 10.10 -14.04 4.58
CA THR A 2 10.30 -12.64 4.99
C THR A 2 9.02 -11.87 4.65
N ALA A 3 8.51 -11.09 5.59
CA ALA A 3 7.32 -10.27 5.35
C ALA A 3 7.62 -9.23 4.26
N THR A 4 6.66 -9.02 3.36
CA THR A 4 6.74 -7.99 2.32
C THR A 4 6.26 -6.68 2.90
N GLU A 5 7.06 -5.64 2.75
CA GLU A 5 6.75 -4.28 3.17
C GLU A 5 6.42 -3.40 1.98
N PHE A 6 5.59 -2.39 2.19
CA PHE A 6 5.27 -1.35 1.22
C PHE A 6 5.49 0.01 1.86
N GLN A 7 6.48 0.74 1.35
CA GLN A 7 6.77 2.09 1.78
C GLN A 7 5.92 3.07 0.97
N VAL A 8 5.06 3.83 1.65
CA VAL A 8 4.23 4.86 1.01
C VAL A 8 5.09 6.08 0.69
N ASN A 9 5.24 6.40 -0.59
CA ASN A 9 5.98 7.57 -1.05
C ASN A 9 5.03 8.77 -1.21
N GLU A 10 3.93 8.56 -1.92
CA GLU A 10 2.97 9.61 -2.30
C GLU A 10 1.54 9.11 -2.20
N VAL A 11 0.61 10.03 -1.91
CA VAL A 11 -0.82 9.75 -1.81
C VAL A 11 -1.59 10.84 -2.53
N PHE A 12 -2.51 10.44 -3.40
CA PHE A 12 -3.37 11.33 -4.15
C PHE A 12 -4.83 10.97 -3.87
N ASP A 13 -5.60 11.93 -3.36
CA ASP A 13 -7.06 11.80 -3.30
C ASP A 13 -7.66 12.34 -4.60
N ILE A 14 -8.06 11.42 -5.48
CA ILE A 14 -8.72 11.76 -6.74
C ILE A 14 -10.20 11.45 -6.55
N ALA A 15 -11.04 12.46 -6.35
CA ALA A 15 -12.46 12.29 -6.05
C ALA A 15 -13.20 11.38 -7.06
N ALA A 16 -12.80 11.42 -8.34
CA ALA A 16 -13.37 10.59 -9.40
C ALA A 16 -12.92 9.10 -9.35
N ARG A 17 -11.86 8.78 -8.61
CA ARG A 17 -11.46 7.40 -8.32
C ARG A 17 -12.11 7.02 -6.99
N GLY A 18 -12.72 5.84 -6.93
CA GLY A 18 -13.46 5.35 -5.76
C GLY A 18 -12.60 5.12 -4.50
N GLY A 19 -11.33 5.52 -4.50
CA GLY A 19 -10.38 5.38 -3.42
C GLY A 19 -9.18 6.32 -3.59
N LEU A 20 -8.26 6.23 -2.65
CA LEU A 20 -6.99 6.93 -2.64
C LEU A 20 -5.99 6.22 -3.55
N VAL A 21 -5.27 6.97 -4.38
CA VAL A 21 -4.17 6.43 -5.18
C VAL A 21 -2.89 6.58 -4.36
N VAL A 22 -2.23 5.46 -4.09
CA VAL A 22 -1.05 5.38 -3.24
C VAL A 22 0.11 4.87 -4.07
N VAL A 23 1.18 5.65 -4.18
CA VAL A 23 2.41 5.27 -4.86
C VAL A 23 3.44 4.91 -3.81
N GLY A 24 4.10 3.76 -3.98
CA GLY A 24 5.10 3.29 -3.04
C GLY A 24 6.04 2.27 -3.63
N ALA A 25 6.94 1.75 -2.79
CA ALA A 25 7.91 0.72 -3.17
C ALA A 25 7.72 -0.53 -2.32
N VAL A 26 7.70 -1.69 -2.98
CA VAL A 26 7.59 -3.01 -2.33
C VAL A 26 8.97 -3.55 -1.99
N ARG A 27 9.17 -4.04 -0.76
CA ARG A 27 10.45 -4.58 -0.28
C ARG A 27 10.26 -5.68 0.78
N PRO A 28 10.91 -6.85 0.66
CA PRO A 28 11.41 -7.45 -0.57
C PRO A 28 10.26 -8.00 -1.44
N GLY A 29 10.43 -7.95 -2.77
CA GLY A 29 9.56 -8.63 -3.74
C GLY A 29 8.52 -7.73 -4.41
N GLU A 30 7.46 -8.36 -4.91
CA GLU A 30 6.32 -7.72 -5.59
C GLU A 30 5.00 -8.27 -5.05
N PHE A 31 3.91 -7.54 -5.22
CA PHE A 31 2.57 -8.06 -4.91
C PHE A 31 2.02 -8.84 -6.10
N VAL A 32 1.51 -10.04 -5.83
CA VAL A 32 0.72 -10.82 -6.80
C VAL A 32 -0.75 -10.69 -6.41
N GLY A 33 -1.55 -10.02 -7.24
CA GLY A 33 -2.95 -9.72 -6.93
C GLY A 33 -3.12 -8.63 -5.88
N VAL A 34 -4.30 -8.56 -5.24
CA VAL A 34 -4.62 -7.55 -4.21
C VAL A 34 -4.08 -8.03 -2.85
N PRO A 35 -3.08 -7.36 -2.26
CA PRO A 35 -2.47 -7.80 -1.01
C PRO A 35 -3.30 -7.41 0.21
N SER A 36 -3.29 -8.25 1.24
CA SER A 36 -3.69 -7.86 2.60
C SER A 36 -2.52 -7.14 3.27
N LEU A 37 -2.69 -5.85 3.58
CA LEU A 37 -1.67 -5.01 4.19
C LEU A 37 -2.15 -4.44 5.52
N TYR A 38 -1.20 -4.17 6.40
CA TYR A 38 -1.42 -3.55 7.71
C TYR A 38 -0.45 -2.40 7.90
N ASP A 39 -0.91 -1.30 8.52
CA ASP A 39 -0.01 -0.25 8.99
C ASP A 39 0.93 -0.83 10.05
N LYS A 40 2.24 -0.74 9.83
CA LYS A 40 3.23 -1.35 10.72
C LYS A 40 3.27 -0.68 12.10
N ALA A 41 2.90 0.60 12.19
CA ALA A 41 2.95 1.34 13.45
C ALA A 41 1.73 1.09 14.33
N THR A 42 0.54 0.92 13.74
CA THR A 42 -0.72 0.77 14.51
C THR A 42 -1.33 -0.62 14.43
N GLY A 43 -0.90 -1.46 13.49
CA GLY A 43 -1.51 -2.77 13.22
C GLY A 43 -2.84 -2.69 12.46
N ASN A 44 -3.30 -1.50 12.07
CA ASN A 44 -4.58 -1.34 11.41
C ASN A 44 -4.57 -1.95 10.00
N PRO A 45 -5.61 -2.69 9.60
CA PRO A 45 -5.72 -3.21 8.25
C PRO A 45 -5.87 -2.05 7.25
N ILE A 46 -5.25 -2.22 6.08
CA ILE A 46 -5.37 -1.32 4.93
C ILE A 46 -6.22 -2.03 3.87
N ARG A 47 -7.38 -1.46 3.55
CA ARG A 47 -8.28 -1.98 2.52
C ARG A 47 -7.80 -1.58 1.14
N VAL A 48 -7.01 -2.45 0.53
CA VAL A 48 -6.62 -2.31 -0.88
C VAL A 48 -7.78 -2.74 -1.77
N LEU A 49 -8.28 -1.81 -2.59
CA LEU A 49 -9.35 -2.03 -3.56
C LEU A 49 -8.82 -2.58 -4.89
N GLY A 50 -7.56 -2.28 -5.21
CA GLY A 50 -6.91 -2.76 -6.42
C GLY A 50 -5.43 -2.41 -6.47
N VAL A 51 -4.71 -3.12 -7.33
CA VAL A 51 -3.34 -2.81 -7.72
C VAL A 51 -3.40 -2.30 -9.16
N ASP A 52 -2.80 -1.14 -9.43
CA ASP A 52 -2.76 -0.63 -10.81
C ASP A 52 -1.74 -1.43 -11.64
N HIS A 53 -1.98 -1.51 -12.95
CA HIS A 53 -1.09 -2.24 -13.85
C HIS A 53 0.24 -1.50 -14.00
N PRO A 54 1.37 -2.23 -14.18
CA PRO A 54 2.66 -1.61 -14.42
C PRO A 54 2.60 -0.63 -15.59
N THR A 55 2.92 0.63 -15.32
CA THR A 55 3.14 1.67 -16.32
C THR A 55 4.63 1.78 -16.65
N PRO A 56 5.03 2.34 -17.81
CA PRO A 56 6.45 2.56 -18.12
C PRO A 56 7.20 3.35 -17.03
N ARG A 57 6.51 4.26 -16.32
CA ARG A 57 7.05 5.02 -15.19
C ARG A 57 7.36 4.09 -14.02
N THR A 58 6.37 3.33 -13.56
CA THR A 58 6.51 2.45 -12.39
C THR A 58 7.51 1.33 -12.63
N THR A 59 7.62 0.82 -13.87
CA THR A 59 8.67 -0.14 -14.24
C THR A 59 10.06 0.47 -14.14
N ARG A 60 10.24 1.74 -14.50
CA ARG A 60 11.54 2.42 -14.43
C ARG A 60 11.94 2.78 -13.00
N THR A 61 10.98 3.15 -12.16
CA THR A 61 11.22 3.55 -10.76
C THR A 61 11.18 2.37 -9.79
N GLY A 62 10.65 1.22 -10.20
CA GLY A 62 10.37 0.09 -9.31
C GLY A 62 9.21 0.35 -8.36
N GLU A 63 8.37 1.35 -8.66
CA GLU A 63 7.21 1.71 -7.83
C GLU A 63 6.02 0.80 -8.13
N THR A 64 5.12 0.71 -7.16
CA THR A 64 3.82 0.05 -7.28
C THR A 64 2.74 1.05 -6.88
N ILE A 65 1.62 1.00 -7.59
CA ILE A 65 0.47 1.86 -7.32
C ILE A 65 -0.66 0.99 -6.77
N LEU A 66 -1.18 1.39 -5.62
CA LEU A 66 -2.32 0.77 -4.96
C LEU A 66 -3.49 1.75 -4.95
N VAL A 67 -4.70 1.23 -5.09
CA VAL A 67 -5.93 1.97 -4.81
C VAL A 67 -6.44 1.49 -3.46
N VAL A 68 -6.61 2.41 -2.51
CA VAL A 68 -7.01 2.11 -1.13
C VAL A 68 -8.35 2.76 -0.81
N ASP A 69 -9.15 2.12 0.03
CA ASP A 69 -10.42 2.68 0.50
C ASP A 69 -10.20 4.03 1.19
N ARG A 70 -11.01 5.04 0.82
CA ARG A 70 -10.89 6.39 1.39
C ARG A 70 -11.16 6.41 2.89
N ALA A 71 -11.88 5.43 3.43
CA ALA A 71 -12.07 5.31 4.87
C ALA A 71 -10.78 4.96 5.65
N ASP A 72 -9.69 4.57 4.97
CA ASP A 72 -8.37 4.33 5.59
C ASP A 72 -7.39 5.51 5.39
N ALA A 73 -7.88 6.70 5.01
CA ALA A 73 -7.06 7.89 4.73
C ALA A 73 -6.07 8.26 5.84
N ASP A 74 -6.42 8.01 7.10
CA ASP A 74 -5.54 8.32 8.23
C ASP A 74 -4.28 7.44 8.28
N TYR A 75 -4.34 6.27 7.65
CA TYR A 75 -3.27 5.28 7.57
C TYR A 75 -2.56 5.28 6.19
N ALA A 76 -3.14 5.95 5.19
CA ALA A 76 -2.57 6.20 3.87
C ALA A 76 -1.94 7.58 3.77
N LYS A 77 -0.72 7.73 4.34
CA LYS A 77 0.07 8.96 4.30
C LYS A 77 1.50 8.67 3.85
N SER A 78 2.12 9.62 3.14
CA SER A 78 3.55 9.54 2.79
C SER A 78 4.42 9.28 4.02
N GLY A 79 5.38 8.36 3.90
CA GLY A 79 6.25 7.92 4.99
C GLY A 79 5.68 6.78 5.85
N ARG A 80 4.43 6.36 5.65
CA ARG A 80 3.89 5.15 6.28
C ARG A 80 4.57 3.90 5.73
N LEU A 81 4.71 2.90 6.59
CA LEU A 81 5.24 1.59 6.24
C LEU A 81 4.15 0.56 6.48
N TRP A 82 3.77 -0.15 5.43
CA TRP A 82 2.79 -1.22 5.49
C TRP A 82 3.47 -2.58 5.36
N THR A 83 2.84 -3.63 5.87
CA THR A 83 3.40 -4.99 5.90
C THR A 83 2.32 -6.03 5.63
N THR A 84 2.69 -7.13 4.98
CA THR A 84 1.81 -8.31 4.82
C THR A 84 1.71 -9.15 6.10
N ASN A 85 2.62 -8.93 7.05
CA ASN A 85 2.59 -9.56 8.36
C ASN A 85 2.23 -8.50 9.42
N PRO A 86 1.03 -8.53 10.01
CA PRO A 86 0.70 -7.63 11.11
C PRO A 86 1.66 -7.90 12.28
N ALA A 87 2.03 -6.86 13.03
CA ALA A 87 2.86 -7.03 14.21
C ALA A 87 2.23 -8.09 15.15
N PRO A 88 3.04 -8.97 15.79
CA PRO A 88 2.53 -9.93 16.75
C PRO A 88 2.07 -9.16 18.00
N GLY A 89 0.79 -8.78 18.05
CA GLY A 89 0.26 -8.02 19.19
C GLY A 89 -1.20 -7.57 19.12
N GLY A 90 -1.99 -7.98 18.12
CA GLY A 90 -3.42 -7.70 18.08
C GLY A 90 -4.22 -8.95 18.45
N THR A 91 -4.47 -9.15 19.75
CA THR A 91 -5.55 -10.03 20.25
C THR A 91 -6.88 -9.31 20.22
#